data_AF-A0A511Z5I1-F1
#
_entry.id   AF-A0A511Z5I1-F1
#
_cell.length_a   1.000
_cell.length_b   1.000
_cell.length_c   1.000
_cell.angle_alpha   90.00
_cell.angle_beta   90.00
_cell.angle_gamma   90.00
#
_symmetry.space_group_name_H-M   'P 1'
#
loop_
_entity.id
_entity.type
_entity.pdbx_description
1 polymer ?
#
loop_
_entity_poly.entity_id
_entity_poly.type
_entity_poly.pdbx_seq_one_letter_code
_entity_poly.pdbx_strand_id
1 'polypeptide(L)'
;MKKVASLMLLITLLFIVTACNGNGDGGKDPIDRKQEQSTGGSRPTVKGVKNVDVVNTHGRIFEGLDNMHTFYENVLNGVLSDLRIVHYTIEGDPIVTDLKYDGEAMKVINDSTRDKFGSGEIETTKCSGLIEEVTHTNTTYFAVDCSDGHSGMLEILAIDYNVEQEDFFELALKYGNGLENEINTKTQVATRAPNSKETVTTSDFQLSSEVKQEVYKQLVMANYLGDIELVNNCHSNQFEEYDLQVYINGGEREFHWSSCDESPAGVKFTKIAEYIIAQSEMKE
;
A
#
# COMPACT_ATOMS: atom_id res chain seq x y z
N MET A 1 -53.21 47.39 -16.61
CA MET A 1 -53.51 45.94 -16.63
C MET A 1 -52.28 45.20 -16.15
N LYS A 2 -52.26 44.26 -15.22
CA LYS A 2 -53.11 43.87 -14.07
C LYS A 2 -52.12 43.03 -13.24
N LYS A 3 -52.00 43.32 -11.94
CA LYS A 3 -51.19 42.57 -10.98
C LYS A 3 -51.71 41.12 -10.90
N VAL A 4 -50.82 40.13 -10.90
CA VAL A 4 -51.18 38.74 -10.58
C VAL A 4 -50.66 38.42 -9.19
N ALA A 5 -51.59 38.02 -8.34
CA ALA A 5 -51.44 37.82 -6.91
C ALA A 5 -50.88 36.42 -6.60
N SER A 6 -50.13 36.39 -5.50
CA SER A 6 -49.69 35.20 -4.76
C SER A 6 -50.88 34.34 -4.34
N LEU A 7 -50.79 33.03 -4.55
CA LEU A 7 -51.66 32.03 -3.94
C LEU A 7 -50.78 30.92 -3.36
N MET A 8 -50.45 31.05 -2.07
CA MET A 8 -49.91 29.95 -1.28
C MET A 8 -51.01 28.91 -1.04
N LEU A 9 -50.79 27.68 -1.52
CA LEU A 9 -51.63 26.53 -1.18
C LEU A 9 -50.91 25.69 -0.13
N LEU A 10 -51.45 25.74 1.07
CA LEU A 10 -51.08 24.96 2.25
C LEU A 10 -51.60 23.52 2.06
N ILE A 11 -50.71 22.53 1.92
CA ILE A 11 -51.08 21.12 1.97
C ILE A 11 -50.36 20.50 3.18
N THR A 12 -51.04 20.56 4.32
CA THR A 12 -50.73 19.75 5.50
C THR A 12 -51.25 18.33 5.26
N LEU A 13 -50.34 17.40 4.93
CA LEU A 13 -50.65 15.98 4.86
C LEU A 13 -50.30 15.33 6.19
N LEU A 14 -51.36 15.00 6.93
CA LEU A 14 -51.35 14.32 8.22
C LEU A 14 -51.15 12.81 7.96
N PHE A 15 -49.94 12.29 8.15
CA PHE A 15 -49.73 10.84 8.22
C PHE A 15 -49.71 10.38 9.67
N ILE A 16 -50.78 9.68 10.02
CA ILE A 16 -50.99 8.99 11.30
C ILE A 16 -50.06 7.78 11.30
N VAL A 17 -49.01 7.81 12.12
CA VAL A 17 -48.25 6.60 12.44
C VAL A 17 -48.73 6.11 13.80
N THR A 18 -49.38 4.96 13.78
CA THR A 18 -49.83 4.20 14.93
C THR A 18 -48.67 3.84 15.85
N ALA A 19 -48.81 4.22 17.11
CA ALA A 19 -47.96 3.81 18.22
C ALA A 19 -48.27 2.35 18.62
N CYS A 20 -47.23 1.56 18.82
CA CYS A 20 -47.24 0.47 19.80
C CYS A 20 -46.22 0.85 20.88
N ASN A 21 -46.73 1.11 22.08
CA ASN A 21 -45.93 1.36 23.27
C ASN A 21 -45.80 0.06 24.08
N GLY A 22 -44.58 -0.28 24.46
CA GLY A 22 -44.25 -1.29 25.47
C GLY A 22 -43.11 -0.72 26.32
N ASN A 23 -43.49 -0.05 27.41
CA ASN A 23 -42.61 0.65 28.35
C ASN A 23 -41.75 -0.30 29.21
N GLY A 24 -40.57 0.21 29.60
CA GLY A 24 -39.78 -0.25 30.75
C GLY A 24 -38.32 0.22 30.65
N ASP A 25 -38.05 1.52 30.81
CA ASP A 25 -37.29 2.10 31.96
C ASP A 25 -35.76 1.86 31.82
N GLY A 26 -34.83 2.81 31.76
CA GLY A 26 -34.75 4.23 32.09
C GLY A 26 -33.31 4.48 32.59
N GLY A 27 -32.51 5.32 31.92
CA GLY A 27 -31.30 5.90 32.53
C GLY A 27 -30.01 6.04 31.68
N LYS A 28 -29.73 7.31 31.33
CA LYS A 28 -28.43 8.02 31.20
C LYS A 28 -27.56 7.84 29.93
N ASP A 29 -27.71 8.86 29.07
CA ASP A 29 -26.74 9.64 28.25
C ASP A 29 -25.55 9.02 27.49
N PRO A 30 -25.17 9.64 26.35
CA PRO A 30 -24.48 9.00 25.24
C PRO A 30 -22.99 9.29 25.22
N ILE A 31 -22.16 8.29 24.95
CA ILE A 31 -20.77 8.50 24.52
C ILE A 31 -20.52 7.63 23.28
N ASP A 32 -20.56 8.33 22.15
CA ASP A 32 -19.60 8.23 21.05
C ASP A 32 -19.02 6.84 20.75
N ARG A 33 -19.72 6.08 19.90
CA ARG A 33 -19.09 5.09 19.03
C ARG A 33 -19.13 5.63 17.60
N LYS A 34 -18.11 6.40 17.23
CA LYS A 34 -17.59 6.29 15.87
C LYS A 34 -17.09 4.85 15.71
N GLN A 35 -17.88 4.03 15.02
CA GLN A 35 -17.35 2.86 14.35
C GLN A 35 -16.30 3.38 13.35
N GLU A 36 -15.03 3.26 13.72
CA GLU A 36 -13.95 3.12 12.75
C GLU A 36 -14.33 1.93 11.88
N GLN A 37 -14.78 2.25 10.67
CA GLN A 37 -14.94 1.28 9.61
C GLN A 37 -13.53 0.99 9.11
N SER A 38 -12.85 0.11 9.86
CA SER A 38 -11.59 -0.52 9.50
C SER A 38 -11.79 -1.24 8.16
N THR A 39 -11.28 -0.63 7.10
CA THR A 39 -10.92 -1.34 5.88
C THR A 39 -9.75 -2.26 6.22
N GLY A 40 -9.97 -3.55 6.08
CA GLY A 40 -9.13 -4.61 6.65
C GLY A 40 -7.72 -4.66 6.08
N GLY A 41 -6.76 -4.34 6.93
CA GLY A 41 -5.37 -4.82 6.93
C GLY A 41 -4.96 -4.98 8.39
N SER A 42 -4.23 -6.04 8.74
CA SER A 42 -3.72 -6.20 10.10
C SER A 42 -2.73 -5.06 10.39
N ARG A 43 -2.98 -4.28 11.44
CA ARG A 43 -2.06 -3.20 11.85
C ARG A 43 -0.73 -3.81 12.30
N PRO A 44 0.42 -3.22 11.89
CA PRO A 44 1.74 -3.65 12.37
C PRO A 44 1.84 -3.69 13.89
N THR A 45 2.58 -4.69 14.39
CA THR A 45 2.84 -4.82 15.83
C THR A 45 4.26 -4.40 16.17
N VAL A 46 4.39 -3.26 16.85
CA VAL A 46 5.66 -2.75 17.37
C VAL A 46 5.68 -2.85 18.89
N LYS A 47 6.73 -3.43 19.45
CA LYS A 47 6.87 -3.56 20.91
C LYS A 47 6.87 -2.17 21.57
N GLY A 48 5.89 -1.92 22.43
CA GLY A 48 5.81 -0.68 23.20
C GLY A 48 5.17 0.50 22.45
N VAL A 49 4.70 0.29 21.21
CA VAL A 49 3.96 1.30 20.44
C VAL A 49 2.63 0.68 19.99
N LYS A 50 1.53 1.40 20.19
CA LYS A 50 0.18 0.96 19.81
C LYS A 50 -0.29 1.68 18.55
N ASN A 51 -1.22 1.07 17.83
CA ASN A 51 -1.89 1.65 16.66
C ASN A 51 -0.88 2.12 15.61
N VAL A 52 0.11 1.27 15.31
CA VAL A 52 1.06 1.57 14.24
C VAL A 52 0.38 1.26 12.91
N ASP A 53 0.51 2.16 11.96
CA ASP A 53 -0.04 1.99 10.62
C ASP A 53 1.06 1.67 9.61
N VAL A 54 2.29 2.18 9.83
CA VAL A 54 3.47 1.96 8.95
C VAL A 54 4.72 1.67 9.78
N VAL A 55 5.54 0.71 9.34
CA VAL A 55 6.85 0.42 9.94
C VAL A 55 7.96 0.62 8.91
N ASN A 56 8.81 1.60 9.15
CA ASN A 56 9.99 1.90 8.37
C ASN A 56 11.25 1.40 9.08
N THR A 57 11.98 0.50 8.42
CA THR A 57 13.27 -0.01 8.91
C THR A 57 14.35 0.39 7.91
N HIS A 58 14.85 1.62 8.05
CA HIS A 58 15.94 2.16 7.21
C HIS A 58 15.62 2.23 5.71
N GLY A 59 14.41 2.68 5.35
CA GLY A 59 13.95 2.79 3.96
C GLY A 59 13.42 1.48 3.38
N ARG A 60 13.61 0.36 4.11
CA ARG A 60 12.94 -0.91 3.84
C ARG A 60 11.64 -0.91 4.64
N ILE A 61 10.54 -0.60 3.95
CA ILE A 61 9.22 -0.59 4.56
C ILE A 61 8.59 -1.95 4.37
N PHE A 62 8.25 -2.58 5.47
CA PHE A 62 7.80 -3.97 5.48
C PHE A 62 6.30 -4.12 5.69
N GLU A 63 5.64 -3.08 6.19
CA GLU A 63 4.21 -3.14 6.49
C GLU A 63 3.61 -1.73 6.43
N GLY A 64 2.40 -1.62 5.89
CA GLY A 64 1.62 -0.38 5.94
C GLY A 64 1.74 0.58 4.77
N LEU A 65 2.38 0.20 3.66
CA LEU A 65 2.46 1.06 2.46
C LEU A 65 1.08 1.50 1.96
N ASP A 66 0.10 0.58 1.98
CA ASP A 66 -1.29 0.91 1.60
C ASP A 66 -1.92 1.93 2.56
N ASN A 67 -1.55 1.94 3.85
CA ASN A 67 -2.01 2.94 4.82
C ASN A 67 -1.39 4.31 4.52
N MET A 68 -0.09 4.36 4.17
CA MET A 68 0.56 5.60 3.75
C MET A 68 -0.09 6.17 2.49
N HIS A 69 -0.30 5.32 1.48
CA HIS A 69 -0.94 5.73 0.23
C HIS A 69 -2.37 6.23 0.48
N THR A 70 -3.15 5.52 1.31
CA THR A 70 -4.51 5.96 1.69
C THR A 70 -4.49 7.29 2.43
N PHE A 71 -3.53 7.49 3.34
CA PHE A 71 -3.38 8.77 4.04
C PHE A 71 -3.05 9.90 3.06
N TYR A 72 -2.13 9.67 2.11
CA TYR A 72 -1.79 10.62 1.06
C TYR A 72 -3.01 11.02 0.23
N GLU A 73 -3.78 10.04 -0.26
CA GLU A 73 -5.02 10.29 -1.00
C GLU A 73 -6.05 11.06 -0.16
N ASN A 74 -6.18 10.74 1.13
CA ASN A 74 -7.07 11.48 2.02
C ASN A 74 -6.66 12.95 2.15
N VAL A 75 -5.36 13.24 2.29
CA VAL A 75 -4.84 14.62 2.35
C VAL A 75 -5.14 15.36 1.05
N LEU A 76 -4.90 14.75 -0.12
CA LEU A 76 -5.22 15.35 -1.42
C LEU A 76 -6.71 15.68 -1.58
N ASN A 77 -7.58 14.84 -1.01
CA ASN A 77 -9.03 14.98 -1.10
C ASN A 77 -9.65 15.80 0.06
N GLY A 78 -8.85 16.36 0.96
CA GLY A 78 -9.35 17.13 2.10
C GLY A 78 -10.09 16.29 3.16
N VAL A 79 -9.85 14.97 3.18
CA VAL A 79 -10.49 14.01 4.08
C VAL A 79 -9.69 13.91 5.37
N LEU A 80 -10.34 14.12 6.51
CA LEU A 80 -9.73 13.98 7.83
C LEU A 80 -9.13 12.57 7.99
N SER A 81 -7.85 12.50 8.31
CA SER A 81 -7.11 11.24 8.42
C SER A 81 -5.98 11.38 9.43
N ASP A 82 -5.68 10.27 10.09
CA ASP A 82 -4.52 10.13 10.96
C ASP A 82 -3.64 8.98 10.45
N LEU A 83 -2.33 9.07 10.65
CA LEU A 83 -1.37 8.01 10.34
C LEU A 83 -0.26 7.98 11.37
N ARG A 84 0.05 6.81 11.90
CA ARG A 84 1.22 6.59 12.77
C ARG A 84 2.29 5.77 12.06
N ILE A 85 3.47 6.36 11.93
CA ILE A 85 4.66 5.73 11.39
C ILE A 85 5.65 5.44 12.53
N VAL A 86 6.26 4.27 12.50
CA VAL A 86 7.42 3.94 13.35
C VAL A 86 8.65 3.85 12.46
N HIS A 87 9.68 4.62 12.81
CA HIS A 87 10.99 4.59 12.18
C HIS A 87 11.98 3.91 13.14
N TYR A 88 12.61 2.82 12.71
CA TYR A 88 13.70 2.22 13.48
C TYR A 88 15.02 2.94 13.23
N THR A 89 15.75 3.28 14.30
CA THR A 89 17.14 3.70 14.21
C THR A 89 18.04 2.51 13.87
N ILE A 90 19.31 2.76 13.52
CA ILE A 90 20.29 1.70 13.20
C ILE A 90 20.53 0.77 14.39
N GLU A 91 20.32 1.27 15.61
CA GLU A 91 20.38 0.51 16.86
C GLU A 91 19.08 -0.25 17.17
N GLY A 92 18.02 -0.04 16.38
CA GLY A 92 16.72 -0.69 16.53
C GLY A 92 15.80 0.00 17.54
N ASP A 93 16.09 1.23 17.95
CA ASP A 93 15.18 2.00 18.81
C ASP A 93 14.09 2.67 17.94
N PRO A 94 12.80 2.66 18.37
CA PRO A 94 11.71 3.20 17.56
C PRO A 94 11.53 4.71 17.79
N ILE A 95 11.50 5.49 16.71
CA ILE A 95 11.02 6.87 16.67
C ILE A 95 9.59 6.84 16.13
N VAL A 96 8.66 7.53 16.79
CA VAL A 96 7.24 7.54 16.39
C VAL A 96 6.90 8.87 15.74
N THR A 97 6.33 8.82 14.55
CA THR A 97 5.84 10.00 13.83
C THR A 97 4.33 9.89 13.64
N ASP A 98 3.57 10.76 14.31
CA ASP A 98 2.12 10.89 14.10
C ASP A 98 1.83 12.01 13.11
N LEU A 99 1.08 11.70 12.07
CA LEU A 99 0.50 12.66 11.13
C LEU A 99 -0.99 12.78 11.41
N LYS A 100 -1.46 14.01 11.64
CA LYS A 100 -2.87 14.29 11.88
C LYS A 100 -3.36 15.38 10.95
N TYR A 101 -4.26 15.04 10.05
CA TYR A 101 -4.80 15.97 9.07
C TYR A 101 -6.25 16.31 9.40
N ASP A 102 -6.54 17.61 9.55
CA ASP A 102 -7.85 18.12 9.97
C ASP A 102 -8.76 18.57 8.80
N GLY A 103 -8.32 18.35 7.56
CA GLY A 103 -8.99 18.81 6.34
C GLY A 103 -8.47 20.16 5.82
N GLU A 104 -7.61 20.85 6.57
CA GLU A 104 -6.97 22.09 6.14
C GLU A 104 -5.45 22.04 6.34
N ALA A 105 -4.99 21.54 7.48
CA ALA A 105 -3.58 21.47 7.83
C ALA A 105 -3.22 20.13 8.49
N MET A 106 -1.95 19.78 8.38
CA MET A 106 -1.38 18.60 9.00
C MET A 106 -0.54 18.98 10.22
N LYS A 107 -0.73 18.27 11.32
CA LYS A 107 0.20 18.29 12.45
C LYS A 107 1.09 17.06 12.37
N VAL A 108 2.40 17.29 12.31
CA VAL A 108 3.44 16.26 12.37
C VAL A 108 4.00 16.25 13.79
N ILE A 109 3.90 15.13 14.49
CA ILE A 109 4.41 14.96 15.86
C ILE A 109 5.51 13.92 15.81
N ASN A 110 6.76 14.33 16.07
CA ASN A 110 7.92 13.45 16.10
C ASN A 110 8.31 13.16 17.55
N ASP A 111 8.24 11.90 17.96
CA ASP A 111 8.52 11.42 19.31
C ASP A 111 9.77 10.51 19.29
N SER A 112 10.91 11.08 19.70
CA SER A 112 12.20 10.38 19.83
C SER A 112 12.47 9.90 21.26
N THR A 113 11.49 9.94 22.18
CA THR A 113 11.69 9.62 23.60
C THR A 113 12.12 8.17 23.87
N ARG A 114 11.95 7.28 22.90
CA ARG A 114 12.33 5.87 22.96
C ARG A 114 13.69 5.58 22.32
N ASP A 115 14.27 6.57 21.63
CA ASP A 115 15.61 6.50 21.07
C ASP A 115 16.64 6.87 22.15
N LYS A 116 17.55 5.93 22.46
CA LYS A 116 18.57 6.14 23.49
C LYS A 116 19.63 7.17 23.09
N PHE A 117 19.82 7.40 21.80
CA PHE A 117 20.86 8.28 21.27
C PHE A 117 20.29 9.55 20.61
N GLY A 118 18.96 9.66 20.51
CA GLY A 118 18.26 10.83 19.99
C GLY A 118 18.13 11.97 20.99
N SER A 119 17.40 13.02 20.61
CA SER A 119 17.11 14.17 21.47
C SER A 119 16.29 13.80 22.71
N GLY A 120 15.50 12.72 22.62
CA GLY A 120 14.57 12.32 23.68
C GLY A 120 13.40 13.30 23.83
N GLU A 121 13.07 14.04 22.77
CA GLU A 121 12.07 15.11 22.76
C GLU A 121 10.84 14.70 21.95
N ILE A 122 9.75 15.44 22.19
CA ILE A 122 8.55 15.39 21.36
C ILE A 122 8.42 16.73 20.67
N GLU A 123 8.60 16.73 19.37
CA GLU A 123 8.50 17.91 18.52
C GLU A 123 7.16 17.90 17.79
N THR A 124 6.59 19.08 17.55
CA THR A 124 5.32 19.23 16.84
C THR A 124 5.43 20.35 15.83
N THR A 125 5.23 20.03 14.57
CA THR A 125 5.28 20.97 13.46
C THR A 125 3.94 21.01 12.75
N LYS A 126 3.49 22.22 12.35
CA LYS A 126 2.30 22.39 11.52
C LYS A 126 2.74 22.54 10.06
N CYS A 127 2.15 21.77 9.16
CA CYS A 127 2.40 21.79 7.72
C CYS A 127 1.07 21.94 6.97
N SER A 128 1.10 22.49 5.76
CA SER A 128 -0.12 22.78 4.99
C SER A 128 -0.36 21.82 3.83
N GLY A 129 0.62 20.97 3.52
CA GLY A 129 0.49 19.98 2.44
C GLY A 129 1.35 18.74 2.67
N LEU A 130 1.10 17.77 1.80
CA LEU A 130 1.87 16.53 1.66
C LEU A 130 2.08 16.31 0.16
N ILE A 131 3.32 16.08 -0.25
CA ILE A 131 3.68 15.75 -1.64
C ILE A 131 4.37 14.39 -1.69
N GLU A 132 4.20 13.71 -2.82
CA GLU A 132 4.90 12.47 -3.16
C GLU A 132 5.89 12.75 -4.31
N GLU A 133 7.14 12.42 -4.10
CA GLU A 133 8.18 12.45 -5.13
C GLU A 133 8.57 11.03 -5.51
N VAL A 134 8.25 10.63 -6.74
CA VAL A 134 8.58 9.31 -7.29
C VAL A 134 9.74 9.44 -8.26
N THR A 135 10.82 8.72 -8.00
CA THR A 135 11.93 8.54 -8.93
C THR A 135 11.99 7.08 -9.42
N HIS A 136 13.00 6.79 -10.25
CA HIS A 136 13.25 5.44 -10.74
C HIS A 136 13.66 4.47 -9.63
N THR A 137 14.24 4.96 -8.53
CA THR A 137 14.85 4.13 -7.48
C THR A 137 14.29 4.38 -6.08
N ASN A 138 13.50 5.44 -5.89
CA ASN A 138 12.87 5.73 -4.61
C ASN A 138 11.53 6.44 -4.75
N THR A 139 10.72 6.36 -3.69
CA THR A 139 9.54 7.21 -3.49
C THR A 139 9.68 7.88 -2.14
N THR A 140 9.53 9.20 -2.09
CA THR A 140 9.62 9.96 -0.84
C THR A 140 8.40 10.83 -0.63
N TYR A 141 7.84 10.80 0.57
CA TYR A 141 6.75 11.66 1.00
C TYR A 141 7.29 12.81 1.84
N PHE A 142 6.94 14.04 1.47
CA PHE A 142 7.34 15.25 2.18
C PHE A 142 6.12 16.02 2.67
N ALA A 143 6.11 16.35 3.96
CA ALA A 143 5.23 17.40 4.47
C ALA A 143 5.82 18.75 4.06
N VAL A 144 4.98 19.65 3.53
CA VAL A 144 5.41 20.94 2.98
C VAL A 144 4.68 22.11 3.61
N ASP A 145 5.20 23.32 3.39
CA ASP A 145 4.74 24.56 4.01
C ASP A 145 4.67 24.46 5.54
N CYS A 146 5.73 23.88 6.11
CA CYS A 146 5.86 23.65 7.53
C CYS A 146 6.34 24.90 8.29
N SER A 147 5.80 25.12 9.48
CA SER A 147 6.18 26.25 10.36
C SER A 147 7.65 26.21 10.77
N ASP A 148 8.19 25.00 10.91
CA ASP A 148 9.54 24.74 11.40
C ASP A 148 10.20 23.67 10.51
N GLY A 149 11.19 24.08 9.71
CA GLY A 149 11.96 23.22 8.81
C GLY A 149 12.98 24.06 8.03
N HIS A 150 14.18 23.53 7.80
CA HIS A 150 15.28 24.29 7.15
C HIS A 150 14.95 24.81 5.74
N SER A 151 13.87 24.30 5.15
CA SER A 151 13.32 24.64 3.83
C SER A 151 11.79 24.75 3.81
N GLY A 152 11.12 24.68 4.98
CA GLY A 152 9.66 24.52 5.05
C GLY A 152 9.16 23.13 4.63
N MET A 153 10.06 22.16 4.44
CA MET A 153 9.73 20.77 4.11
C MET A 153 10.29 19.82 5.16
N LEU A 154 9.55 18.76 5.45
CA LEU A 154 9.95 17.66 6.34
C LEU A 154 9.77 16.32 5.60
N GLU A 155 10.82 15.50 5.58
CA GLU A 155 10.72 14.13 5.09
C GLU A 155 9.89 13.29 6.07
N ILE A 156 8.85 12.63 5.56
CA ILE A 156 7.94 11.80 6.35
C ILE A 156 8.28 10.33 6.18
N LEU A 157 8.51 9.90 4.94
CA LEU A 157 8.76 8.50 4.63
C LEU A 157 9.51 8.41 3.31
N ALA A 158 10.62 7.70 3.29
CA ALA A 158 11.34 7.33 2.08
C ALA A 158 11.27 5.80 1.89
N ILE A 159 10.95 5.38 0.67
CA ILE A 159 10.89 4.00 0.22
C ILE A 159 12.03 3.82 -0.79
N ASP A 160 13.05 3.05 -0.44
CA ASP A 160 14.13 2.72 -1.36
C ASP A 160 13.82 1.40 -2.06
N TYR A 161 13.93 1.40 -3.38
CA TYR A 161 13.81 0.22 -4.23
C TYR A 161 14.87 0.24 -5.32
N ASN A 162 16.07 0.74 -5.02
CA ASN A 162 17.21 0.70 -5.94
C ASN A 162 17.77 -0.72 -6.02
N VAL A 163 17.54 -1.40 -7.15
CA VAL A 163 18.02 -2.78 -7.38
C VAL A 163 19.55 -2.86 -7.40
N GLU A 164 20.24 -1.75 -7.71
CA GLU A 164 21.71 -1.70 -7.70
C GLU A 164 22.30 -1.73 -6.29
N GLN A 165 21.50 -1.48 -5.25
CA GLN A 165 21.92 -1.66 -3.86
C GLN A 165 21.86 -3.13 -3.40
N GLU A 166 21.19 -4.00 -4.17
CA GLU A 166 21.14 -5.43 -3.88
C GLU A 166 22.31 -6.13 -4.58
N ASP A 167 23.08 -6.92 -3.84
CA ASP A 167 24.21 -7.70 -4.37
C ASP A 167 23.77 -8.72 -5.43
N PHE A 168 22.54 -9.22 -5.32
CA PHE A 168 21.97 -10.20 -6.24
C PHE A 168 20.45 -9.98 -6.36
N PHE A 169 19.95 -9.87 -7.59
CA PHE A 169 18.52 -9.83 -7.88
C PHE A 169 18.21 -10.65 -9.14
N GLU A 170 17.56 -11.78 -8.94
CA GLU A 170 17.09 -12.65 -10.01
C GLU A 170 15.68 -13.17 -9.71
N LEU A 171 14.99 -13.61 -10.76
CA LEU A 171 13.64 -14.15 -10.65
C LEU A 171 13.45 -15.38 -11.54
N ALA A 172 12.49 -16.21 -11.16
CA ALA A 172 11.93 -17.24 -12.01
C ALA A 172 10.40 -17.15 -11.96
N LEU A 173 9.77 -16.87 -13.09
CA LEU A 173 8.32 -16.83 -13.24
C LEU A 173 7.87 -18.00 -14.10
N LYS A 174 7.06 -18.89 -13.56
CA LYS A 174 6.28 -19.86 -14.34
C LYS A 174 4.84 -19.39 -14.47
N TYR A 175 4.25 -19.60 -15.63
CA TYR A 175 2.91 -19.11 -15.92
C TYR A 175 2.18 -19.92 -17.00
N GLY A 176 0.87 -19.72 -17.09
CA GLY A 176 -0.02 -20.37 -18.06
C GLY A 176 -0.83 -21.49 -17.43
N ASN A 177 -1.43 -22.34 -18.26
CA ASN A 177 -2.28 -23.43 -17.78
C ASN A 177 -1.40 -24.58 -17.27
N GLY A 178 -1.36 -24.82 -15.96
CA GLY A 178 -0.44 -25.80 -15.38
C GLY A 178 1.03 -25.39 -15.43
N LEU A 179 1.33 -24.08 -15.43
CA LEU A 179 2.70 -23.53 -15.32
C LEU A 179 3.65 -23.99 -16.43
N GLU A 180 3.14 -24.09 -17.65
CA GLU A 180 3.81 -24.62 -18.84
C GLU A 180 4.86 -23.67 -19.47
N ASN A 181 4.82 -22.38 -19.15
CA ASN A 181 5.80 -21.39 -19.59
C ASN A 181 6.73 -21.01 -18.42
N GLU A 182 7.96 -20.61 -18.74
CA GLU A 182 8.96 -20.20 -17.75
C GLU A 182 9.79 -19.02 -18.27
N ILE A 183 10.06 -18.04 -17.40
CA ILE A 183 11.03 -16.96 -17.58
C ILE A 183 11.96 -17.02 -16.37
N ASN A 184 13.23 -17.39 -16.56
CA ASN A 184 14.16 -17.60 -15.47
C ASN A 184 15.46 -16.83 -15.71
N THR A 185 15.63 -15.71 -15.02
CA THR A 185 16.81 -14.86 -15.17
C THR A 185 18.02 -15.40 -14.40
N LYS A 186 17.79 -16.23 -13.38
CA LYS A 186 18.85 -16.92 -12.62
C LYS A 186 19.56 -17.99 -13.46
N THR A 187 18.79 -18.78 -14.21
CA THR A 187 19.33 -19.81 -15.12
C THR A 187 19.54 -19.29 -16.54
N GLN A 188 19.06 -18.09 -16.84
CA GLN A 188 19.09 -17.45 -18.16
C GLN A 188 18.37 -18.27 -19.23
N VAL A 189 17.22 -18.84 -18.86
CA VAL A 189 16.38 -19.66 -19.73
C VAL A 189 14.97 -19.09 -19.78
N ALA A 190 14.40 -19.02 -20.98
CA ALA A 190 12.98 -18.78 -21.16
C ALA A 190 12.37 -19.92 -21.98
N THR A 191 11.28 -20.52 -21.50
CA THR A 191 10.54 -21.58 -22.18
C THR A 191 9.11 -21.14 -22.43
N ARG A 192 8.61 -21.39 -23.65
CA ARG A 192 7.25 -21.06 -24.07
C ARG A 192 6.58 -22.30 -24.66
N ALA A 193 5.32 -22.53 -24.31
CA ALA A 193 4.48 -23.57 -24.86
C ALA A 193 3.33 -22.96 -25.69
N PRO A 194 3.58 -22.51 -26.94
CA PRO A 194 2.55 -21.88 -27.77
C PRO A 194 1.36 -22.80 -28.07
N ASN A 195 1.53 -24.12 -27.93
CA ASN A 195 0.47 -25.11 -27.91
C ASN A 195 0.92 -26.34 -27.10
N SER A 196 -0.03 -27.20 -26.72
CA SER A 196 0.20 -28.35 -25.83
C SER A 196 1.15 -29.44 -26.35
N LYS A 197 1.81 -29.24 -27.50
CA LYS A 197 2.67 -30.23 -28.16
C LYS A 197 4.05 -29.69 -28.53
N GLU A 198 4.27 -28.39 -28.44
CA GLU A 198 5.51 -27.75 -28.85
C GLU A 198 5.97 -26.78 -27.77
N THR A 199 7.24 -26.93 -27.37
CA THR A 199 7.91 -26.05 -26.42
C THR A 199 9.11 -25.43 -27.11
N VAL A 200 9.21 -24.10 -27.06
CA VAL A 200 10.35 -23.34 -27.56
C VAL A 200 11.15 -22.85 -26.37
N THR A 201 12.43 -23.21 -26.31
CA THR A 201 13.34 -22.77 -25.25
C THR A 201 14.42 -21.87 -25.84
N THR A 202 14.61 -20.72 -25.21
CA THR A 202 15.68 -19.76 -25.49
C THR A 202 16.69 -19.83 -24.35
N SER A 203 17.95 -20.09 -24.71
CA SER A 203 19.10 -19.97 -23.82
C SER A 203 19.66 -18.55 -23.84
N ASP A 204 20.44 -18.19 -22.83
CA ASP A 204 21.06 -16.86 -22.66
C ASP A 204 20.03 -15.73 -22.55
N PHE A 205 18.84 -16.05 -22.03
CA PHE A 205 17.79 -15.07 -21.79
C PHE A 205 18.16 -14.13 -20.65
N GLN A 206 18.00 -12.82 -20.86
CA GLN A 206 18.23 -11.80 -19.86
C GLN A 206 17.11 -10.76 -19.93
N LEU A 207 16.71 -10.24 -18.77
CA LEU A 207 15.93 -9.01 -18.68
C LEU A 207 16.90 -7.83 -18.56
N SER A 208 16.57 -6.71 -19.20
CA SER A 208 17.39 -5.49 -19.08
C SER A 208 17.40 -4.99 -17.63
N SER A 209 18.42 -4.20 -17.29
CA SER A 209 18.51 -3.58 -15.97
C SER A 209 17.32 -2.66 -15.66
N GLU A 210 16.79 -1.93 -16.65
CA GLU A 210 15.61 -1.09 -16.43
C GLU A 210 14.37 -1.94 -16.11
N VAL A 211 14.21 -3.09 -16.78
CA VAL A 211 13.10 -4.01 -16.49
C VAL A 211 13.25 -4.59 -15.09
N LYS A 212 14.45 -5.04 -14.71
CA LYS A 212 14.71 -5.56 -13.35
C LYS A 212 14.42 -4.51 -12.27
N GLN A 213 14.84 -3.26 -12.50
CA GLN A 213 14.58 -2.15 -11.59
C GLN A 213 13.08 -1.90 -11.41
N GLU A 214 12.30 -1.89 -12.50
CA GLU A 214 10.86 -1.70 -12.43
C GLU A 214 10.14 -2.89 -11.75
N VAL A 215 10.58 -4.13 -12.01
CA VAL A 215 10.05 -5.31 -11.29
C VAL A 215 10.34 -5.20 -9.80
N TYR A 216 11.56 -4.82 -9.42
CA TYR A 216 11.92 -4.67 -8.00
C TYR A 216 11.09 -3.60 -7.31
N LYS A 217 10.90 -2.44 -7.96
CA LYS A 217 9.97 -1.40 -7.49
C LYS A 217 8.57 -1.96 -7.24
N GLN A 218 7.99 -2.68 -8.19
CA GLN A 218 6.63 -3.21 -8.03
C GLN A 218 6.55 -4.25 -6.91
N LEU A 219 7.57 -5.10 -6.74
CA LEU A 219 7.66 -6.05 -5.62
C LEU A 219 7.69 -5.33 -4.26
N VAL A 220 8.51 -4.29 -4.13
CA VAL A 220 8.58 -3.47 -2.91
C VAL A 220 7.22 -2.84 -2.61
N MET A 221 6.57 -2.25 -3.61
CA MET A 221 5.23 -1.65 -3.46
C MET A 221 4.10 -2.69 -3.22
N ALA A 222 4.32 -3.94 -3.62
CA ALA A 222 3.46 -5.07 -3.30
C ALA A 222 3.76 -5.69 -1.93
N ASN A 223 4.71 -5.11 -1.18
CA ASN A 223 5.16 -5.61 0.10
C ASN A 223 5.61 -7.08 0.06
N TYR A 224 6.45 -7.44 -0.92
CA TYR A 224 6.89 -8.82 -1.15
C TYR A 224 7.55 -9.50 0.07
N LEU A 225 8.02 -8.73 1.07
CA LEU A 225 8.61 -9.29 2.29
C LEU A 225 7.60 -9.59 3.38
N GLY A 226 6.40 -9.04 3.31
CA GLY A 226 5.34 -9.28 4.29
C GLY A 226 4.72 -10.68 4.18
N ASP A 227 3.81 -10.97 5.11
CA ASP A 227 2.94 -12.14 5.03
C ASP A 227 1.84 -11.87 4.00
N ILE A 228 2.04 -12.39 2.78
CA ILE A 228 1.13 -12.18 1.65
C ILE A 228 0.24 -13.41 1.51
N GLU A 229 -1.06 -13.21 1.63
CA GLU A 229 -2.06 -14.22 1.31
C GLU A 229 -2.45 -14.11 -0.16
N LEU A 230 -2.24 -15.19 -0.92
CA LEU A 230 -2.61 -15.30 -2.33
C LEU A 230 -3.58 -16.47 -2.53
N VAL A 231 -4.47 -16.31 -3.51
CA VAL A 231 -5.50 -17.30 -3.86
C VAL A 231 -5.09 -18.04 -5.13
N ASN A 232 -5.15 -19.37 -5.08
CA ASN A 232 -4.86 -20.26 -6.21
C ASN A 232 -6.04 -21.18 -6.59
N ASN A 233 -7.17 -21.07 -5.90
CA ASN A 233 -8.33 -21.93 -6.11
C ASN A 233 -9.46 -21.14 -6.77
N CYS A 234 -9.59 -21.30 -8.09
CA CYS A 234 -10.65 -20.65 -8.85
C CYS A 234 -11.89 -21.56 -8.98
N HIS A 235 -13.09 -20.95 -8.98
CA HIS A 235 -14.35 -21.67 -9.22
C HIS A 235 -14.57 -22.06 -10.69
N SER A 236 -13.91 -21.36 -11.60
CA SER A 236 -13.90 -21.64 -13.05
C SER A 236 -12.68 -22.49 -13.39
N ASN A 237 -12.76 -23.26 -14.49
CA ASN A 237 -11.62 -24.02 -15.03
C ASN A 237 -10.84 -23.24 -16.11
N GLN A 238 -11.16 -21.95 -16.30
CA GLN A 238 -10.50 -21.06 -17.25
C GLN A 238 -9.78 -19.96 -16.48
N PHE A 239 -8.56 -20.26 -16.04
CA PHE A 239 -7.67 -19.31 -15.37
C PHE A 239 -6.23 -19.65 -15.72
N GLU A 240 -5.37 -18.64 -15.67
CA GLU A 240 -3.93 -18.79 -15.66
C GLU A 240 -3.42 -18.98 -14.23
N GLU A 241 -2.39 -19.80 -14.08
CA GLU A 241 -1.64 -19.97 -12.84
C GLU A 241 -0.31 -19.22 -12.95
N TYR A 242 0.19 -18.75 -11.82
CA TYR A 242 1.50 -18.10 -11.71
C TYR A 242 2.27 -18.67 -10.52
N ASP A 243 3.57 -18.80 -10.71
CA ASP A 243 4.54 -19.17 -9.69
C ASP A 243 5.77 -18.27 -9.87
N LEU A 244 5.96 -17.33 -8.95
CA LEU A 244 7.06 -16.37 -8.97
C LEU A 244 8.02 -16.66 -7.82
N GLN A 245 9.23 -17.04 -8.18
CA GLN A 245 10.37 -17.13 -7.27
C GLN A 245 11.22 -15.87 -7.42
N VAL A 246 11.52 -15.22 -6.30
CA VAL A 246 12.34 -14.01 -6.23
C VAL A 246 13.57 -14.31 -5.37
N TYR A 247 14.75 -14.05 -5.93
CA TYR A 247 16.03 -14.24 -5.27
C TYR A 247 16.68 -12.89 -5.03
N ILE A 248 16.87 -12.53 -3.76
CA ILE A 248 17.50 -11.25 -3.38
C ILE A 248 18.61 -11.52 -2.39
N ASN A 249 19.84 -11.23 -2.80
CA ASN A 249 21.06 -11.54 -2.05
C ASN A 249 21.11 -13.04 -1.69
N GLY A 250 21.02 -13.37 -0.40
CA GLY A 250 20.94 -14.74 0.10
C GLY A 250 19.53 -15.23 0.43
N GLY A 251 18.50 -14.41 0.22
CA GLY A 251 17.10 -14.73 0.49
C GLY A 251 16.36 -15.23 -0.74
N GLU A 252 15.37 -16.08 -0.51
CA GLU A 252 14.47 -16.62 -1.53
C GLU A 252 13.02 -16.51 -1.04
N ARG A 253 12.12 -16.10 -1.94
CA ARG A 253 10.68 -16.02 -1.71
C ARG A 253 9.96 -16.65 -2.89
N GLU A 254 8.88 -17.37 -2.61
CA GLU A 254 8.05 -18.03 -3.60
C GLU A 254 6.61 -17.59 -3.40
N PHE A 255 5.95 -17.23 -4.50
CA PHE A 255 4.58 -16.77 -4.53
C PHE A 255 3.81 -17.56 -5.57
N HIS A 256 2.71 -18.19 -5.15
CA HIS A 256 1.87 -18.99 -6.03
C HIS A 256 0.43 -18.49 -5.95
N TRP A 257 -0.15 -18.19 -7.11
CA TRP A 257 -1.51 -17.67 -7.22
C TRP A 257 -2.11 -17.96 -8.59
N SER A 258 -3.40 -17.66 -8.73
CA SER A 258 -4.09 -17.74 -10.01
C SER A 258 -4.60 -16.37 -10.43
N SER A 259 -4.75 -16.16 -11.73
CA SER A 259 -5.34 -14.94 -12.33
C SER A 259 -6.73 -14.56 -11.80
N CYS A 260 -7.45 -15.47 -11.13
CA CYS A 260 -8.72 -15.18 -10.49
C CYS A 260 -8.59 -14.54 -9.10
N ASP A 261 -7.38 -14.36 -8.59
CA ASP A 261 -7.14 -13.72 -7.30
C ASP A 261 -7.39 -12.20 -7.40
N GLU A 262 -8.61 -11.81 -7.08
CA GLU A 262 -9.04 -10.41 -7.02
C GLU A 262 -8.69 -9.73 -5.68
N SER A 263 -7.96 -10.41 -4.78
CA SER A 263 -7.47 -9.76 -3.57
C SER A 263 -6.51 -8.60 -3.93
N PRO A 264 -6.34 -7.60 -3.05
CA PRO A 264 -5.39 -6.51 -3.29
C PRO A 264 -3.97 -7.01 -3.60
N ALA A 265 -3.53 -8.09 -2.95
CA ALA A 265 -2.24 -8.72 -3.23
C ALA A 265 -2.23 -9.43 -4.59
N GLY A 266 -3.23 -10.26 -4.87
CA GLY A 266 -3.37 -10.98 -6.14
C GLY A 266 -3.37 -10.06 -7.36
N VAL A 267 -4.07 -8.92 -7.27
CA VAL A 267 -4.08 -7.90 -8.34
C VAL A 267 -2.69 -7.29 -8.54
N LYS A 268 -1.95 -7.00 -7.47
CA LYS A 268 -0.58 -6.45 -7.56
C LYS A 268 0.38 -7.48 -8.16
N PHE A 269 0.36 -8.72 -7.68
CA PHE A 269 1.24 -9.79 -8.16
C PHE A 269 0.95 -10.20 -9.60
N THR A 270 -0.34 -10.26 -10.00
CA THR A 270 -0.72 -10.52 -11.39
C THR A 270 -0.15 -9.45 -12.32
N LYS A 271 -0.25 -8.17 -11.95
CA LYS A 271 0.37 -7.07 -12.74
C LYS A 271 1.89 -7.22 -12.87
N ILE A 272 2.57 -7.65 -11.80
CA ILE A 272 4.02 -7.92 -11.84
C ILE A 272 4.34 -9.04 -12.83
N ALA A 273 3.61 -10.15 -12.76
CA ALA A 273 3.80 -11.28 -13.68
C ALA A 273 3.53 -10.88 -15.13
N GLU A 274 2.41 -10.22 -15.40
CA GLU A 274 2.06 -9.71 -16.73
C GLU A 274 3.13 -8.76 -17.28
N TYR A 275 3.67 -7.87 -16.44
CA TYR A 275 4.76 -6.98 -16.83
C TYR A 275 6.02 -7.78 -17.23
N ILE A 276 6.46 -8.74 -16.42
CA ILE A 276 7.61 -9.60 -16.73
C ILE A 276 7.39 -10.35 -18.06
N ILE A 277 6.20 -10.93 -18.25
CA ILE A 277 5.83 -11.65 -19.47
C ILE A 277 5.92 -10.72 -20.68
N ALA A 278 5.29 -9.55 -20.62
CA ALA A 278 5.30 -8.58 -21.70
C ALA A 278 6.72 -8.12 -22.05
N GLN A 279 7.57 -7.84 -21.06
CA GLN A 279 8.95 -7.44 -21.30
C GLN A 279 9.80 -8.56 -21.88
N SER A 280 9.54 -9.82 -21.53
CA SER A 280 10.23 -10.98 -22.12
C SER A 280 9.91 -11.24 -23.60
N GLU A 281 8.85 -10.61 -24.12
CA GLU A 281 8.39 -10.73 -25.51
C GLU A 281 8.90 -9.62 -26.42
N MET A 282 9.34 -8.51 -25.82
CA MET A 282 9.92 -7.41 -26.56
C MET A 282 11.25 -7.87 -27.13
N LYS A 283 11.36 -7.87 -28.47
CA LYS A 283 12.65 -8.07 -29.13
C LYS A 283 13.51 -6.85 -28.82
N GLU A 284 14.69 -7.09 -28.27
CA GLU A 284 15.77 -6.09 -28.21
C GLU A 284 16.11 -5.53 -29.60
#